data_AF-A0A1C0B9M3-F1
#
_entry.id   AF-A0A1C0B9M3-F1
#
_cell.length_a   1.000
_cell.length_b   1.000
_cell.length_c   1.000
_cell.angle_alpha   90.00
_cell.angle_beta   90.00
_cell.angle_gamma   90.00
#
_symmetry.space_group_name_H-M   'P 1'
#
loop_
_entity.id
_entity.type
_entity.pdbx_description
1 polymer ?
#
loop_
_entity_poly.entity_id
_entity_poly.type
_entity_poly.pdbx_seq_one_letter_code
_entity_poly.pdbx_strand_id
1 'polypeptide(L)'
;MERRDRSLKVLKELRYIDSLDSYEKADSLVSWYEEYFTNNKVEDLDLEESELLAFEELFFTNLNFLKEQKEIARIDLQNLKKVKNFLKN
;
A
#
# COMPACT_ATOMS: atom_id res chain seq x y z
N MET A 1 21.92 0.99 10.96
CA MET A 1 20.59 0.91 11.59
C MET A 1 20.45 -0.50 12.10
N GLU A 2 20.08 -0.67 13.37
CA GLU A 2 19.83 -2.00 13.94
C GLU A 2 18.60 -2.64 13.28
N ARG A 3 18.51 -3.97 13.31
CA ARG A 3 17.39 -4.72 12.70
C ARG A 3 16.04 -4.27 13.27
N ARG A 4 15.94 -4.13 14.59
CA ARG A 4 14.77 -3.62 15.30
C ARG A 4 14.40 -2.20 14.91
N ASP A 5 15.37 -1.27 14.89
CA ASP A 5 15.12 0.12 14.46
C ASP A 5 14.52 0.19 13.06
N ARG A 6 15.02 -0.64 12.14
CA ARG A 6 14.48 -0.75 10.79
C ARG A 6 13.04 -1.25 10.81
N SER A 7 12.73 -2.27 11.59
CA SER A 7 11.37 -2.81 11.70
C SER A 7 10.39 -1.79 12.29
N LEU A 8 10.81 -1.03 13.29
CA LEU A 8 10.00 0.07 13.85
C LEU A 8 9.77 1.18 12.82
N LYS A 9 10.79 1.51 11.99
CA LYS A 9 10.63 2.45 10.88
C LYS A 9 9.60 1.97 9.88
N VAL A 10 9.68 0.70 9.47
CA VAL A 10 8.71 0.05 8.56
C VAL A 10 7.27 0.22 9.06
N LEU A 11 7.01 -0.12 10.33
CA LEU A 11 5.69 -0.01 10.94
C LEU A 11 5.21 1.44 11.06
N LYS A 12 6.09 2.35 11.48
CA LYS A 12 5.76 3.77 11.62
C LYS A 12 5.37 4.41 10.28
N GLU A 13 6.10 4.08 9.22
CA GLU A 13 5.78 4.57 7.88
C GLU A 13 4.47 3.99 7.36
N LEU A 14 4.22 2.70 7.58
CA LEU A 14 2.94 2.10 7.20
C LEU A 14 1.75 2.76 7.91
N ARG A 15 1.89 3.10 9.20
CA ARG A 15 0.88 3.87 9.95
C ARG A 15 0.64 5.27 9.36
N TYR A 16 1.71 5.95 8.96
CA TYR A 16 1.60 7.25 8.31
C TYR A 16 0.87 7.12 6.97
N ILE A 17 1.28 6.18 6.13
CA ILE A 17 0.66 5.93 4.83
C ILE A 17 -0.83 5.58 4.98
N ASP A 18 -1.18 4.80 5.99
CA ASP A 18 -2.58 4.42 6.25
C ASP A 18 -3.49 5.63 6.50
N SER A 19 -2.92 6.73 7.04
CA SER A 19 -3.64 7.98 7.31
C SER A 19 -3.77 8.94 6.12
N LEU A 20 -3.15 8.63 4.98
CA LEU A 20 -3.19 9.49 3.78
C LEU A 20 -4.51 9.39 3.01
N ASP A 21 -4.77 10.42 2.20
CA ASP A 21 -5.88 10.42 1.23
C ASP A 21 -5.66 9.34 0.15
N SER A 22 -6.75 8.86 -0.46
CA SER A 22 -6.73 7.61 -1.25
C SER A 22 -5.70 7.57 -2.38
N TYR A 23 -5.55 8.64 -3.18
CA TYR A 23 -4.60 8.62 -4.30
C TYR A 23 -3.15 8.62 -3.80
N GLU A 24 -2.82 9.47 -2.84
CA GLU A 24 -1.48 9.53 -2.24
C GLU A 24 -1.15 8.25 -1.47
N LYS A 25 -2.14 7.66 -0.81
CA LYS A 25 -2.02 6.39 -0.09
C LYS A 25 -1.62 5.25 -1.02
N ALA A 26 -2.25 5.12 -2.18
CA ALA A 26 -1.96 4.04 -3.13
C ALA A 26 -0.51 4.09 -3.63
N ASP A 27 -0.05 5.26 -4.09
CA ASP A 27 1.31 5.43 -4.60
C ASP A 27 2.36 5.26 -3.49
N SER A 28 2.06 5.75 -2.28
CA SER A 28 2.93 5.61 -1.13
C SER A 28 3.06 4.16 -0.67
N LEU A 29 1.97 3.36 -0.70
CA LEU A 29 2.01 1.93 -0.37
C LEU A 29 2.90 1.13 -1.33
N VAL A 30 2.84 1.43 -2.63
CA VAL A 30 3.69 0.78 -3.63
C VAL A 30 5.15 1.11 -3.35
N SER A 31 5.48 2.39 -3.17
CA SER A 31 6.84 2.85 -2.89
C SER A 31 7.40 2.24 -1.60
N TRP A 32 6.58 2.20 -0.54
CA TRP A 32 6.94 1.58 0.73
C TRP A 32 7.22 0.07 0.59
N TYR A 33 6.39 -0.64 -0.18
CA TYR A 33 6.62 -2.07 -0.43
C TYR A 33 7.94 -2.29 -1.18
N GLU A 34 8.21 -1.48 -2.21
CA GLU A 34 9.45 -1.56 -2.99
C GLU A 34 10.70 -1.25 -2.15
N GLU A 35 10.62 -0.25 -1.27
CA GLU A 35 11.73 0.11 -0.37
C GLU A 35 12.08 -1.02 0.60
N TYR A 36 11.07 -1.66 1.20
CA TYR A 36 11.32 -2.57 2.31
C TYR A 36 11.31 -4.05 1.94
N PHE A 37 10.50 -4.47 0.97
CA PHE A 37 10.20 -5.89 0.71
C PHE A 37 10.60 -6.39 -0.68
N THR A 38 11.17 -5.55 -1.56
CA THR A 38 11.75 -6.06 -2.83
C THR A 38 12.88 -7.05 -2.60
N ASN A 39 13.72 -6.81 -1.59
CA ASN A 39 14.90 -7.64 -1.29
C ASN A 39 14.87 -8.28 0.11
N ASN A 40 13.80 -8.08 0.87
CA ASN A 40 13.67 -8.61 2.23
C ASN A 40 12.30 -9.25 2.39
N LYS A 41 12.17 -10.12 3.38
CA LYS A 41 10.91 -10.78 3.67
C LYS A 41 10.27 -10.21 4.94
N VAL A 42 8.98 -10.47 5.11
CA VAL A 42 8.23 -10.04 6.30
C VAL A 42 8.77 -10.74 7.55
N GLU A 43 9.27 -11.97 7.41
CA GLU A 43 9.92 -12.75 8.46
C GLU A 43 11.25 -12.14 8.95
N ASP A 44 11.81 -11.18 8.20
CA ASP A 44 13.01 -10.45 8.63
C ASP A 44 12.68 -9.33 9.62
N LEU A 45 11.40 -9.02 9.85
CA LEU A 45 10.98 -8.02 10.83
C LEU A 45 11.25 -8.48 12.27
N ASP A 46 11.77 -7.56 13.08
CA ASP A 46 12.03 -7.72 14.50
C ASP A 46 11.12 -6.76 15.29
N LEU A 47 9.85 -7.17 15.36
CA LEU A 47 8.76 -6.47 16.03
C LEU A 47 8.29 -7.29 17.24
N GLU A 48 7.89 -6.60 18.31
CA GLU A 48 7.23 -7.23 19.45
C GLU A 48 5.81 -7.66 19.10
N GLU A 49 5.21 -8.52 19.92
CA GLU A 49 3.86 -9.07 19.69
C GLU A 49 2.82 -7.98 19.41
N SER A 50 2.81 -6.92 20.23
CA SER A 50 1.86 -5.80 20.04
C SER A 50 2.09 -5.01 18.74
N GLU A 51 3.35 -4.92 18.30
CA GLU A 51 3.75 -4.23 17.07
C GLU A 51 3.42 -5.09 15.84
N LEU A 52 3.60 -6.42 15.94
CA LEU A 52 3.23 -7.40 14.94
C LEU A 52 1.72 -7.43 14.70
N LEU A 53 0.92 -7.42 15.76
CA LEU A 53 -0.55 -7.37 15.63
C LEU A 53 -1.00 -6.10 14.90
N ALA A 54 -0.43 -4.94 15.26
CA ALA A 54 -0.71 -3.69 14.57
C ALA A 54 -0.24 -3.73 13.11
N PHE A 55 0.92 -4.32 12.83
CA PHE A 55 1.43 -4.49 11.49
C PHE A 55 0.50 -5.38 10.65
N GLU A 56 0.03 -6.50 11.19
CA GLU A 56 -0.88 -7.43 10.51
C GLU A 56 -2.20 -6.75 10.12
N GLU A 57 -2.82 -6.02 11.05
CA GLU A 57 -4.07 -5.29 10.81
C GLU A 57 -3.89 -4.23 9.72
N LEU A 58 -2.84 -3.42 9.81
CA LEU A 58 -2.52 -2.39 8.81
C LEU A 58 -2.20 -3.01 7.46
N PHE A 59 -1.44 -4.10 7.42
CA PHE A 59 -1.07 -4.78 6.18
C PHE A 59 -2.31 -5.32 5.47
N PHE A 60 -3.21 -5.96 6.21
CA PHE A 60 -4.46 -6.48 5.66
C PHE A 60 -5.38 -5.37 5.15
N THR A 61 -5.56 -4.31 5.95
CA THR A 61 -6.40 -3.16 5.61
C THR A 61 -5.90 -2.47 4.34
N ASN A 62 -4.60 -2.21 4.27
CA ASN A 62 -3.97 -1.58 3.10
C ASN A 62 -3.99 -2.48 1.86
N LEU A 63 -3.88 -3.81 2.01
CA LEU A 63 -4.02 -4.74 0.90
C LEU A 63 -5.44 -4.69 0.31
N ASN A 64 -6.48 -4.63 1.15
CA ASN A 64 -7.86 -4.53 0.67
C ASN A 64 -8.11 -3.19 -0.01
N PHE A 65 -7.60 -2.10 0.57
CA PHE A 65 -7.63 -0.79 -0.05
C PHE A 65 -7.02 -0.80 -1.47
N LEU A 66 -5.83 -1.41 -1.66
CA LEU A 66 -5.21 -1.50 -3.00
C LEU A 66 -6.04 -2.32 -4.00
N LYS A 67 -6.73 -3.38 -3.55
CA LYS A 67 -7.65 -4.14 -4.40
C LYS A 67 -8.83 -3.28 -4.86
N GLU A 68 -9.38 -2.45 -3.98
CA GLU A 68 -10.46 -1.51 -4.32
C GLU A 68 -9.99 -0.44 -5.31
N GLN A 69 -8.81 0.16 -5.07
CA GLN A 69 -8.23 1.15 -5.99
C GLN A 69 -8.00 0.57 -7.39
N LYS A 70 -7.57 -0.69 -7.48
CA LYS A 70 -7.44 -1.40 -8.77
C LYS A 70 -8.76 -1.50 -9.51
N GLU A 71 -9.86 -1.79 -8.82
CA GLU A 71 -11.19 -1.88 -9.45
C GLU A 71 -11.71 -0.51 -9.89
N ILE A 72 -11.48 0.55 -9.09
CA ILE A 72 -11.79 1.93 -9.47
C ILE A 72 -11.05 2.31 -10.77
N ALA A 73 -9.73 2.11 -10.79
CA ALA A 73 -8.91 2.39 -11.97
C ALA A 73 -9.36 1.60 -13.20
N ARG A 74 -9.78 0.34 -13.03
CA ARG A 74 -10.35 -0.48 -14.11
C ARG A 74 -11.62 0.14 -14.68
N ILE A 75 -12.54 0.59 -13.83
CA ILE A 75 -13.80 1.21 -14.25
C ILE A 75 -13.53 2.53 -14.98
N ASP A 76 -12.63 3.35 -14.47
CA ASP A 76 -12.26 4.63 -15.09
C ASP A 76 -11.68 4.43 -16.48
N LEU A 77 -10.77 3.46 -16.64
CA LEU A 77 -10.23 3.09 -17.96
C LEU A 77 -11.31 2.62 -18.93
N GLN A 78 -12.32 1.88 -18.46
CA GLN A 78 -13.45 1.47 -19.30
C GLN A 78 -14.29 2.67 -19.74
N ASN A 79 -14.56 3.61 -18.83
CA ASN A 79 -15.32 4.82 -19.13
C ASN A 79 -14.58 5.74 -20.10
N LEU A 80 -13.28 5.96 -19.89
CA LEU A 80 -12.44 6.74 -20.81
C LEU A 80 -12.44 6.17 -22.23
N LYS A 81 -12.37 4.83 -22.37
CA LYS A 81 -12.49 4.17 -23.66
C LYS A 81 -13.84 4.43 -24.34
N LYS A 82 -14.94 4.38 -23.59
CA LYS A 82 -16.29 4.68 -24.11
C LYS A 82 -16.40 6.13 -24.59
N VAL A 83 -15.94 7.09 -23.79
CA VAL A 83 -15.94 8.53 -24.15
C VAL A 83 -15.10 8.77 -25.40
N LYS A 84 -13.89 8.19 -25.47
CA LYS A 84 -13.02 8.29 -26.66
C LYS A 84 -13.68 7.75 -27.92
N ASN A 85 -14.42 6.64 -27.83
CA ASN A 85 -15.13 6.07 -28.96
C ASN A 85 -16.33 6.94 -29.38
N PHE A 86 -17.04 7.54 -28.41
CA PHE A 86 -18.12 8.48 -28.71
C PHE A 86 -17.64 9.71 -29.47
N LEU A 87 -16.52 10.32 -29.05
CA LEU A 87 -15.95 11.51 -29.71
C LEU A 87 -15.35 11.24 -31.10
N LYS A 88 -15.16 9.98 -31.48
CA LYS A 88 -14.66 9.58 -32.81
C LYS A 88 -15.78 9.38 -33.84
N ASN A 89 -17.03 9.31 -33.39
CA ASN A 89 -18.22 9.27 -34.22
C ASN A 89 -18.82 10.68 -34.35
#